data_AF-A0A0U1LVP8-F1
#
_entry.id   AF-A0A0U1LVP8-F1
#
_cell.length_a   1.000
_cell.length_b   1.000
_cell.length_c   1.000
_cell.angle_alpha   90.00
_cell.angle_beta   90.00
_cell.angle_gamma   90.00
#
_symmetry.space_group_name_H-M   'P 1'
#
loop_
_entity.id
_entity.type
_entity.pdbx_description
1 polymer ?
#
loop_
_entity_poly.entity_id
_entity_poly.type
_entity_poly.pdbx_seq_one_letter_code
_entity_poly.pdbx_strand_id
1 'polypeptide(L)'
;MATMQDLQFYFMITPIEISDQRMQPDFDQLQHWYPPIRIDHFRPDAANSTGWHRWTQRGITQFNEPIEPPGTKSCSIFFDYTRSYFLIAQEDCLTSEFSEIVTFTEPWVRLSFEHTRHEDGRLMSLLTFHPAGSEVSLHAQGGPTWMPELLPYTYDGVDRSQHADVAGQLSVLLGLAAFTCEPERHALLRTMEHNFQPPRWIPHNLDQPAICKRADVSRQRGYVVKVAPCSEVDLQAYEDGHYGPLLVGDEDRLVV
;
A
#
# COMPACT_ATOMS: atom_id res chain seq x y z
N MET A 1 -20.91 17.04 -8.36
CA MET A 1 -19.54 16.86 -7.87
C MET A 1 -19.59 15.67 -6.94
N ALA A 2 -18.88 14.59 -7.26
CA ALA A 2 -18.80 13.44 -6.37
C ALA A 2 -18.19 13.89 -5.04
N THR A 3 -18.72 13.39 -3.94
CA THR A 3 -18.22 13.70 -2.61
C THR A 3 -17.52 12.47 -2.06
N MET A 4 -16.59 12.68 -1.14
CA MET A 4 -15.90 11.59 -0.44
C MET A 4 -16.86 10.61 0.26
N GLN A 5 -18.10 11.03 0.53
CA GLN A 5 -19.19 10.21 1.07
C GLN A 5 -19.66 9.11 0.11
N ASP A 6 -19.36 9.24 -1.18
CA ASP A 6 -19.76 8.32 -2.23
C ASP A 6 -18.74 7.17 -2.42
N LEU A 7 -17.51 7.32 -1.90
CA LEU A 7 -16.47 6.30 -2.04
C LEU A 7 -16.89 5.02 -1.30
N GLN A 8 -17.01 3.94 -2.05
CA GLN A 8 -17.31 2.61 -1.53
C GLN A 8 -16.53 1.58 -2.34
N PHE A 9 -15.92 0.65 -1.63
CA PHE A 9 -15.12 -0.40 -2.25
C PHE A 9 -15.14 -1.65 -1.39
N TYR A 10 -14.92 -2.78 -2.03
CA TYR A 10 -14.61 -4.03 -1.37
C TYR A 10 -13.09 -4.16 -1.29
N PHE A 11 -12.60 -4.75 -0.21
CA PHE A 11 -11.19 -5.08 -0.05
C PHE A 11 -11.01 -6.44 0.60
N MET A 12 -9.86 -7.05 0.35
CA MET A 12 -9.37 -8.24 1.03
C MET A 12 -7.86 -8.11 1.20
N ILE A 13 -7.37 -8.42 2.39
CA ILE A 13 -5.93 -8.44 2.69
C ILE A 13 -5.58 -9.84 3.16
N THR A 14 -4.62 -10.45 2.48
CA THR A 14 -4.11 -11.79 2.79
C THR A 14 -2.64 -11.67 3.13
N PRO A 15 -2.24 -11.92 4.39
CA PRO A 15 -0.83 -12.07 4.72
C PRO A 15 -0.25 -13.26 3.95
N ILE A 16 0.98 -13.09 3.48
CA ILE A 16 1.70 -14.12 2.73
C ILE A 16 3.09 -14.33 3.34
N GLU A 17 3.56 -15.56 3.24
CA GLU A 17 4.90 -15.97 3.64
C GLU A 17 5.64 -16.54 2.43
N ILE A 18 6.96 -16.35 2.36
CA ILE A 18 7.80 -17.02 1.38
C ILE A 18 8.11 -18.44 1.89
N SER A 19 7.70 -19.45 1.12
CA SER A 19 7.58 -20.85 1.54
C SER A 19 8.90 -21.53 1.86
N ASP A 20 10.01 -21.14 1.22
CA ASP A 20 11.33 -21.74 1.47
C ASP A 20 12.29 -20.75 2.11
N GLN A 21 12.52 -20.92 3.42
CA GLN A 21 13.52 -20.16 4.17
C GLN A 21 14.97 -20.47 3.72
N ARG A 22 15.18 -21.51 2.90
CA ARG A 22 16.48 -21.86 2.31
C ARG A 22 16.69 -21.23 0.94
N MET A 23 15.65 -20.68 0.32
CA MET A 23 15.87 -19.80 -0.82
C MET A 23 16.68 -18.62 -0.29
N GLN A 24 17.95 -18.57 -0.68
CA GLN A 24 18.73 -17.38 -0.45
C GLN A 24 17.97 -16.22 -1.11
N PRO A 25 17.86 -15.08 -0.41
CA PRO A 25 17.23 -13.91 -1.00
C PRO A 25 17.90 -13.67 -2.36
N ASP A 26 17.11 -13.61 -3.44
CA ASP A 26 17.68 -13.32 -4.75
C ASP A 26 18.12 -11.85 -4.75
N PHE A 27 19.36 -11.64 -5.15
CA PHE A 27 19.99 -10.33 -5.16
C PHE A 27 20.36 -9.97 -6.58
N ASP A 28 19.98 -8.77 -7.02
CA ASP A 28 20.49 -8.22 -8.26
C ASP A 28 22.02 -7.98 -8.18
N GLN A 29 22.60 -7.55 -9.29
CA GLN A 29 24.04 -7.20 -9.37
C GLN A 29 24.44 -6.06 -8.40
N LEU A 30 23.47 -5.30 -7.90
CA LEU A 30 23.63 -4.18 -6.96
C LEU A 30 23.29 -4.57 -5.51
N GLN A 31 23.11 -5.87 -5.23
CA GLN A 31 22.74 -6.39 -3.92
C GLN A 31 21.39 -5.84 -3.40
N HIS A 32 20.43 -5.65 -4.30
CA HIS A 32 19.03 -5.42 -3.95
C HIS A 32 18.30 -6.74 -3.87
N TRP A 33 17.64 -6.96 -2.74
CA TRP A 33 16.74 -8.08 -2.60
C TRP A 33 15.42 -7.81 -3.33
N TYR A 34 14.91 -8.84 -4.00
CA TYR A 34 13.56 -8.87 -4.56
C TYR A 34 12.80 -10.14 -4.11
N PRO A 35 11.47 -10.08 -3.93
CA PRO A 35 10.70 -11.27 -3.67
C PRO A 35 10.75 -12.25 -4.84
N PRO A 36 10.44 -13.53 -4.61
CA PRO A 36 10.38 -14.53 -5.67
C PRO A 36 9.40 -14.16 -6.79
N ILE A 37 9.58 -14.76 -7.97
CA ILE A 37 8.70 -14.56 -9.14
C ILE A 37 7.73 -15.73 -9.37
N ARG A 38 7.96 -16.86 -8.70
CA ARG A 38 7.16 -18.08 -8.90
C ARG A 38 6.09 -18.20 -7.83
N ILE A 39 4.90 -18.58 -8.26
CA ILE A 39 3.71 -18.78 -7.41
C ILE A 39 3.94 -19.80 -6.28
N ASP A 40 4.67 -20.89 -6.54
CA ASP A 40 4.94 -21.97 -5.59
C ASP A 40 5.89 -21.56 -4.46
N HIS A 41 6.51 -20.40 -4.58
CA HIS A 41 7.37 -19.81 -3.55
C HIS A 41 6.60 -19.00 -2.50
N PHE A 42 5.29 -18.82 -2.67
CA PHE A 42 4.44 -18.09 -1.75
C PHE A 42 3.43 -19.03 -1.05
N ARG A 43 3.25 -18.81 0.25
CA ARG A 43 2.24 -19.49 1.06
C ARG A 43 1.27 -18.45 1.63
N PRO A 44 -0.03 -18.54 1.33
CA PRO A 44 -1.01 -17.66 1.96
C PRO A 44 -1.23 -18.06 3.42
N ASP A 45 -1.32 -17.07 4.30
CA ASP A 45 -1.88 -17.26 5.63
C ASP A 45 -3.42 -17.16 5.55
N ALA A 46 -4.04 -18.25 5.12
CA ALA A 46 -5.49 -18.33 4.96
C ALA A 46 -6.24 -18.15 6.29
N ALA A 47 -5.61 -18.46 7.43
CA ALA A 47 -6.23 -18.28 8.75
C ALA A 47 -6.33 -16.79 9.13
N ASN A 48 -5.36 -15.99 8.70
CA ASN A 48 -5.33 -14.55 8.97
C ASN A 48 -5.78 -13.66 7.80
N SER A 49 -6.14 -14.24 6.65
CA SER A 49 -6.80 -13.49 5.59
C SER A 49 -8.07 -12.82 6.12
N THR A 50 -8.29 -11.56 5.74
CA THR A 50 -9.51 -10.86 6.15
C THR A 50 -10.75 -11.47 5.51
N GLY A 51 -10.61 -12.09 4.33
CA GLY A 51 -11.73 -12.27 3.42
C GLY A 51 -12.28 -10.92 2.93
N TRP A 52 -13.30 -10.97 2.08
CA TRP A 52 -13.89 -9.76 1.53
C TRP A 52 -14.66 -8.95 2.56
N HIS A 53 -14.34 -7.67 2.62
CA HIS A 53 -15.02 -6.67 3.43
C HIS A 53 -15.40 -5.48 2.55
N ARG A 54 -16.54 -4.88 2.83
CA ARG A 54 -16.96 -3.63 2.21
C ARG A 54 -16.59 -2.48 3.14
N TRP A 55 -15.85 -1.51 2.60
CA TRP A 55 -15.62 -0.23 3.24
C TRP A 55 -16.68 0.77 2.78
N THR A 56 -17.20 1.53 3.73
CA THR A 56 -18.08 2.67 3.50
C THR A 56 -17.72 3.78 4.50
N GLN A 57 -18.24 4.99 4.29
CA GLN A 57 -18.10 6.07 5.27
C GLN A 57 -18.66 5.70 6.68
N ARG A 58 -19.57 4.71 6.77
CA ARG A 58 -20.14 4.25 8.03
C ARG A 58 -19.28 3.19 8.74
N GLY A 59 -18.18 2.77 8.13
CA GLY A 59 -17.30 1.73 8.61
C GLY A 59 -17.25 0.50 7.70
N ILE A 60 -16.71 -0.57 8.26
CA ILE A 60 -16.39 -1.81 7.55
C ILE A 60 -17.42 -2.88 7.89
N THR A 61 -17.91 -3.57 6.86
CA THR A 61 -18.84 -4.71 7.02
C THR A 61 -18.34 -5.91 6.24
N GLN A 62 -18.45 -7.12 6.81
CA GLN A 62 -18.07 -8.34 6.11
C GLN A 62 -18.96 -8.58 4.87
N PHE A 63 -18.33 -8.95 3.76
CA PHE A 63 -19.01 -9.32 2.53
C PHE A 63 -18.99 -10.85 2.40
N ASN A 64 -20.17 -11.46 2.48
CA ASN A 64 -20.32 -12.92 2.61
C ASN A 64 -20.58 -13.64 1.28
N GLU A 65 -20.48 -12.94 0.14
CA GLU A 65 -20.70 -13.60 -1.14
C GLU A 65 -19.49 -14.49 -1.50
N PRO A 66 -19.71 -15.68 -2.06
CA PRO A 66 -18.64 -16.65 -2.35
C PRO A 66 -17.83 -16.29 -3.60
N ILE A 67 -18.10 -15.17 -4.24
CA ILE A 67 -17.54 -14.80 -5.54
C ILE A 67 -16.69 -13.54 -5.36
N GLU A 68 -15.51 -13.54 -5.98
CA GLU A 68 -14.66 -12.35 -6.10
C GLU A 68 -15.43 -11.23 -6.81
N PRO A 69 -15.51 -10.02 -6.23
CA PRO A 69 -16.26 -8.93 -6.84
C PRO A 69 -15.71 -8.59 -8.24
N PRO A 70 -16.57 -8.17 -9.18
CA PRO A 70 -16.14 -7.77 -10.51
C PRO A 70 -15.23 -6.53 -10.44
N GLY A 71 -14.27 -6.43 -11.36
CA GLY A 71 -13.33 -5.30 -11.39
C GLY A 71 -12.26 -5.35 -10.31
N THR A 72 -12.00 -6.52 -9.72
CA THR A 72 -10.95 -6.67 -8.70
C THR A 72 -9.58 -6.35 -9.27
N LYS A 73 -8.89 -5.41 -8.62
CA LYS A 73 -7.48 -5.06 -8.81
C LYS A 73 -6.69 -5.66 -7.66
N SER A 74 -5.53 -6.24 -7.95
CA SER A 74 -4.66 -6.86 -6.95
C SER A 74 -3.31 -6.15 -6.87
N CYS A 75 -2.72 -6.19 -5.68
CA CYS A 75 -1.39 -5.69 -5.37
C CYS A 75 -0.71 -6.70 -4.46
N SER A 76 0.49 -7.14 -4.83
CA SER A 76 1.39 -7.83 -3.90
C SER A 76 2.42 -6.85 -3.40
N ILE A 77 2.68 -6.84 -2.09
CA ILE A 77 3.58 -5.88 -1.44
C ILE A 77 4.47 -6.55 -0.40
N PHE A 78 5.76 -6.21 -0.44
CA PHE A 78 6.80 -6.63 0.50
C PHE A 78 7.59 -5.41 1.00
N PHE A 79 8.29 -5.58 2.13
CA PHE A 79 9.17 -4.54 2.69
C PHE A 79 10.62 -5.04 2.81
N ASP A 80 11.57 -4.33 2.21
CA ASP A 80 12.99 -4.60 2.43
C ASP A 80 13.52 -3.75 3.57
N TYR A 81 13.70 -4.34 4.75
CA TYR A 81 14.22 -3.63 5.92
C TYR A 81 15.62 -3.04 5.69
N THR A 82 16.51 -3.72 4.95
CA THR A 82 17.91 -3.26 4.80
C THR A 82 18.00 -1.94 4.05
N ARG A 83 17.12 -1.73 3.09
CA ARG A 83 17.06 -0.50 2.30
C ARG A 83 15.90 0.41 2.73
N SER A 84 15.03 -0.10 3.59
CA SER A 84 13.82 0.56 4.08
C SER A 84 12.91 1.04 2.94
N TYR A 85 12.60 0.17 1.98
CA TYR A 85 11.64 0.47 0.91
C TYR A 85 10.60 -0.63 0.76
N PHE A 86 9.47 -0.28 0.15
CA PHE A 86 8.46 -1.21 -0.31
C PHE A 86 8.73 -1.67 -1.75
N LEU A 87 8.49 -2.95 -1.98
CA LEU A 87 8.47 -3.57 -3.29
C LEU A 87 7.04 -3.99 -3.58
N ILE A 88 6.54 -3.60 -4.75
CA ILE A 88 5.15 -3.79 -5.14
C ILE A 88 5.09 -4.48 -6.52
N ALA A 89 4.03 -5.23 -6.75
CA ALA A 89 3.67 -5.80 -8.03
C ALA A 89 2.16 -5.62 -8.25
N GLN A 90 1.75 -5.24 -9.46
CA GLN A 90 0.34 -5.00 -9.81
C GLN A 90 -0.43 -6.30 -10.09
N GLU A 91 -0.09 -7.37 -9.38
CA GLU A 91 -0.65 -8.71 -9.55
C GLU A 91 -0.74 -9.43 -8.20
N ASP A 92 -1.54 -10.50 -8.15
CA ASP A 92 -1.63 -11.42 -7.03
C ASP A 92 -0.57 -12.52 -7.19
N CYS A 93 0.50 -12.47 -6.40
CA CYS A 93 1.60 -13.44 -6.47
C CYS A 93 1.21 -14.85 -6.02
N LEU A 94 -0.01 -15.06 -5.51
CA LEU A 94 -0.57 -16.37 -5.16
C LEU A 94 -1.35 -17.02 -6.29
N THR A 95 -1.65 -16.29 -7.37
CA THR A 95 -2.43 -16.80 -8.51
C THR A 95 -1.77 -16.55 -9.86
N SER A 96 -0.95 -15.50 -9.95
CA SER A 96 -0.13 -15.22 -11.12
C SER A 96 1.25 -15.86 -10.95
N GLU A 97 1.64 -16.67 -11.92
CA GLU A 97 3.06 -16.78 -12.22
C GLU A 97 3.44 -15.50 -12.94
N PHE A 98 4.44 -14.78 -12.42
CA PHE A 98 5.13 -13.76 -13.20
C PHE A 98 5.88 -14.53 -14.30
N SER A 99 5.15 -14.91 -15.36
CA SER A 99 5.71 -15.63 -16.49
C SER A 99 6.91 -14.83 -17.01
N GLU A 100 7.89 -15.52 -17.60
CA GLU A 100 9.06 -14.93 -18.27
C GLU A 100 8.63 -14.05 -19.47
N ILE A 101 7.78 -13.03 -19.24
CA ILE A 101 7.34 -12.08 -20.24
C ILE A 101 8.53 -11.19 -20.49
N VAL A 102 9.18 -11.56 -21.59
CA VAL A 102 10.09 -10.83 -22.45
C VAL A 102 9.51 -9.45 -22.80
N THR A 103 9.43 -8.54 -21.83
CA THR A 103 9.29 -7.09 -22.04
C THR A 103 9.75 -6.34 -20.79
N PHE A 104 11.07 -6.17 -20.65
CA PHE A 104 11.79 -5.05 -19.99
C PHE A 104 11.28 -4.47 -18.63
N THR A 105 10.39 -5.13 -17.90
CA THR A 105 9.86 -4.66 -16.62
C THR A 105 10.05 -5.75 -15.59
N GLU A 106 10.84 -5.46 -14.57
CA GLU A 106 10.99 -6.32 -13.40
C GLU A 106 9.58 -6.49 -12.76
N PRO A 107 9.13 -7.72 -12.45
CA PRO A 107 7.78 -7.95 -11.93
C PRO A 107 7.54 -7.27 -10.58
N TRP A 108 8.62 -7.06 -9.84
CA TRP A 108 8.67 -6.28 -8.62
C TRP A 108 9.30 -4.93 -8.91
N VAL A 109 8.57 -3.87 -8.60
CA VAL A 109 9.08 -2.50 -8.68
C VAL A 109 9.14 -1.89 -7.29
N ARG A 110 10.06 -0.94 -7.09
CA ARG A 110 10.04 -0.12 -5.88
C ARG A 110 8.79 0.73 -5.90
N LEU A 111 8.19 0.91 -4.73
CA LEU A 111 7.17 1.93 -4.57
C LEU A 111 7.73 3.28 -4.99
N SER A 112 7.03 3.94 -5.90
CA SER A 112 7.41 5.21 -6.49
C SER A 112 6.21 6.15 -6.58
N PHE A 113 6.51 7.40 -6.89
CA PHE A 113 5.58 8.51 -6.88
C PHE A 113 5.64 9.25 -8.22
N GLU A 114 4.46 9.58 -8.73
CA GLU A 114 4.31 10.64 -9.72
C GLU A 114 4.07 11.96 -8.98
N HIS A 115 4.76 13.02 -9.39
CA HIS A 115 4.67 14.31 -8.75
C HIS A 115 3.78 15.26 -9.54
N THR A 116 2.76 15.77 -8.87
CA THR A 116 1.84 16.75 -9.43
C THR A 116 1.63 17.91 -8.46
N ARG A 117 0.89 18.91 -8.91
CA ARG A 117 0.46 20.04 -8.09
C ARG A 117 -1.05 20.13 -8.11
N HIS A 118 -1.64 20.33 -6.93
CA HIS A 118 -3.06 20.61 -6.80
C HIS A 118 -3.38 22.01 -7.34
N GLU A 119 -4.66 22.30 -7.61
CA GLU A 119 -5.08 23.59 -8.18
C GLU A 119 -4.71 24.79 -7.27
N ASP A 120 -4.64 24.55 -5.96
CA ASP A 120 -4.23 25.52 -4.94
C ASP A 120 -2.70 25.67 -4.79
N GLY A 121 -1.91 24.98 -5.64
CA GLY A 121 -0.46 25.03 -5.67
C GLY A 121 0.26 24.06 -4.72
N ARG A 122 -0.48 23.26 -3.94
CA ARG A 122 0.10 22.22 -3.05
C ARG A 122 0.84 21.14 -3.84
N LEU A 123 1.90 20.61 -3.23
CA LEU A 123 2.69 19.51 -3.79
C LEU A 123 2.01 18.18 -3.47
N MET A 124 1.75 17.37 -4.48
CA MET A 124 1.15 16.06 -4.32
C MET A 124 2.05 14.97 -4.90
N SER A 125 2.19 13.87 -4.18
CA SER A 125 2.87 12.65 -4.60
C SER A 125 1.85 11.53 -4.76
N LEU A 126 1.68 11.04 -5.98
CA LEU A 126 0.74 9.98 -6.33
C LEU A 126 1.46 8.63 -6.35
N LEU A 127 1.10 7.74 -5.42
CA LEU A 127 1.60 6.37 -5.36
C LEU A 127 1.17 5.58 -6.60
N THR A 128 2.12 5.01 -7.33
CA THR A 128 1.87 4.34 -8.61
C THR A 128 2.71 3.08 -8.80
N PHE A 129 2.24 2.17 -9.66
CA PHE A 129 3.04 1.04 -10.16
C PHE A 129 3.89 1.40 -11.39
N HIS A 130 3.83 2.64 -11.88
CA HIS A 130 4.48 3.04 -13.12
C HIS A 130 5.94 3.46 -12.90
N PRO A 131 6.95 2.70 -13.37
CA PRO A 131 8.36 3.01 -13.13
C PRO A 131 8.91 4.13 -14.05
N ALA A 132 8.28 4.39 -15.20
CA ALA A 132 8.81 5.33 -16.18
C ALA A 132 8.55 6.78 -15.74
N GLY A 133 9.60 7.48 -15.32
CA GLY A 133 9.52 8.88 -14.90
C GLY A 133 9.02 9.11 -13.47
N SER A 134 8.69 8.04 -12.74
CA SER A 134 8.36 8.12 -11.31
C SER A 134 9.60 8.23 -10.44
N GLU A 135 9.50 8.95 -9.32
CA GLU A 135 10.58 9.10 -8.36
C GLU A 135 10.37 8.19 -7.15
N VAL A 136 11.46 7.75 -6.51
CA VAL A 136 11.40 6.94 -5.29
C VAL A 136 11.26 7.83 -4.05
N SER A 137 11.33 9.15 -4.19
CA SER A 137 11.17 10.09 -3.08
C SER A 137 9.87 10.87 -3.25
N LEU A 138 9.37 11.43 -2.15
CA LEU A 138 8.24 12.35 -2.17
C LEU A 138 8.66 13.69 -2.79
N HIS A 139 7.68 14.41 -3.34
CA HIS A 139 7.89 15.73 -3.96
C HIS A 139 8.49 16.76 -2.97
N ALA A 140 8.20 16.59 -1.67
CA ALA A 140 8.70 17.36 -0.54
C ALA A 140 8.63 16.49 0.73
N GLN A 141 8.65 17.07 1.93
CA GLN A 141 8.69 16.27 3.14
C GLN A 141 7.40 15.46 3.40
N GLY A 142 7.56 14.27 3.97
CA GLY A 142 6.44 13.52 4.52
C GLY A 142 5.89 14.16 5.78
N GLY A 143 4.58 14.12 5.97
CA GLY A 143 3.92 14.65 7.14
C GLY A 143 4.22 13.83 8.41
N PRO A 144 4.38 14.50 9.57
CA PRO A 144 4.75 13.83 10.83
C PRO A 144 3.66 12.90 11.38
N THR A 145 2.41 13.03 10.91
CA THR A 145 1.27 12.21 11.34
C THR A 145 1.27 10.79 10.79
N TRP A 146 2.00 10.55 9.70
CA TRP A 146 1.97 9.26 9.01
C TRP A 146 3.37 8.74 8.70
N MET A 147 4.39 9.60 8.76
CA MET A 147 5.78 9.20 8.70
C MET A 147 6.38 9.07 10.11
N PRO A 148 7.05 7.96 10.47
CA PRO A 148 7.45 6.85 9.60
C PRO A 148 6.47 5.68 9.57
N GLU A 149 5.30 5.81 10.20
CA GLU A 149 4.36 4.70 10.45
C GLU A 149 3.94 3.99 9.16
N LEU A 150 3.44 4.73 8.16
CA LEU A 150 3.06 4.20 6.85
C LEU A 150 4.29 4.05 5.94
N LEU A 151 4.97 5.17 5.68
CA LEU A 151 6.15 5.24 4.82
C LEU A 151 7.39 5.57 5.64
N PRO A 152 8.52 4.88 5.48
CA PRO A 152 9.77 5.23 6.17
C PRO A 152 10.41 6.52 5.62
N TYR A 153 11.29 7.11 6.42
CA TYR A 153 12.04 8.34 6.09
C TYR A 153 12.93 8.26 4.85
N THR A 154 13.20 7.07 4.31
CA THR A 154 13.90 6.89 3.03
C THR A 154 13.12 7.43 1.84
N TYR A 155 11.80 7.58 1.98
CA TYR A 155 10.94 8.23 1.01
C TYR A 155 10.87 9.74 1.16
N ASP A 156 11.44 10.31 2.23
CA ASP A 156 11.33 11.74 2.53
C ASP A 156 12.01 12.58 1.43
N GLY A 157 11.33 13.64 1.00
CA GLY A 157 11.83 14.54 -0.03
C GLY A 157 12.94 15.47 0.48
N VAL A 158 13.63 16.12 -0.45
CA VAL A 158 14.80 16.98 -0.13
C VAL A 158 14.39 18.38 0.37
N ASP A 159 13.23 18.88 -0.04
CA ASP A 159 12.76 20.23 0.34
C ASP A 159 12.11 20.21 1.74
N ARG A 160 12.84 20.75 2.72
CA ARG A 160 12.43 20.78 4.14
C ARG A 160 11.46 21.89 4.54
N SER A 161 11.06 22.73 3.58
CA SER A 161 10.20 23.89 3.86
C SER A 161 8.73 23.63 3.59
N GLN A 162 8.42 22.54 2.88
CA GLN A 162 7.06 22.16 2.50
C GLN A 162 6.86 20.68 2.77
N HIS A 163 5.60 20.30 2.99
CA HIS A 163 5.21 18.91 3.07
C HIS A 163 4.44 18.51 1.80
N ALA A 164 4.70 17.30 1.32
CA ALA A 164 3.97 16.69 0.22
C ALA A 164 2.74 15.96 0.76
N ASP A 165 1.61 16.26 0.13
CA ASP A 165 0.40 15.47 0.27
C ASP A 165 0.56 14.15 -0.52
N VAL A 166 -0.05 13.06 -0.03
CA VAL A 166 0.01 11.75 -0.70
C VAL A 166 -1.39 11.24 -1.05
N ALA A 167 -1.54 10.81 -2.31
CA ALA A 167 -2.66 10.03 -2.80
C ALA A 167 -2.12 8.89 -3.70
N GLY A 168 -2.98 8.22 -4.45
CA GLY A 168 -2.59 7.15 -5.37
C GLY A 168 -3.35 5.86 -5.12
N GLN A 169 -2.82 4.75 -5.63
CA GLN A 169 -3.57 3.51 -5.77
C GLN A 169 -4.03 2.92 -4.43
N LEU A 170 -5.34 2.64 -4.33
CA LEU A 170 -5.97 2.24 -3.07
C LEU A 170 -5.45 0.88 -2.56
N SER A 171 -5.17 -0.06 -3.46
CA SER A 171 -4.61 -1.37 -3.09
C SER A 171 -3.22 -1.24 -2.45
N VAL A 172 -2.38 -0.32 -2.94
CA VAL A 172 -1.08 -0.02 -2.36
C VAL A 172 -1.25 0.66 -1.00
N LEU A 173 -2.14 1.64 -0.89
CA LEU A 173 -2.43 2.36 0.35
C LEU A 173 -2.91 1.44 1.48
N LEU A 174 -3.83 0.53 1.16
CA LEU A 174 -4.27 -0.51 2.09
C LEU A 174 -3.12 -1.46 2.47
N GLY A 175 -2.23 -1.77 1.53
CA GLY A 175 -1.01 -2.54 1.79
C GLY A 175 -0.08 -1.84 2.78
N LEU A 176 0.17 -0.54 2.58
CA LEU A 176 0.97 0.27 3.51
C LEU A 176 0.33 0.29 4.91
N ALA A 177 -0.99 0.46 5.00
CA ALA A 177 -1.71 0.38 6.25
C ALA A 177 -1.60 -1.01 6.90
N ALA A 178 -1.66 -2.10 6.14
CA ALA A 178 -1.46 -3.46 6.67
C ALA A 178 -0.06 -3.66 7.29
N PHE A 179 0.96 -3.01 6.75
CA PHE A 179 2.32 -3.01 7.29
C PHE A 179 2.48 -2.19 8.58
N THR A 180 1.43 -1.51 9.06
CA THR A 180 1.43 -0.82 10.37
C THR A 180 0.91 -1.70 11.49
N CYS A 181 0.46 -2.93 11.25
CA CYS A 181 -0.04 -3.79 12.31
C CYS A 181 0.43 -5.23 12.17
N GLU A 182 0.22 -6.03 13.21
CA GLU A 182 0.51 -7.46 13.16
C GLU A 182 -0.34 -8.15 12.07
N PRO A 183 0.18 -9.18 11.40
CA PRO A 183 -0.48 -9.88 10.29
C PRO A 183 -1.60 -10.81 10.78
N GLU A 184 -2.29 -10.42 11.85
CA GLU A 184 -3.44 -11.12 12.40
C GLU A 184 -4.72 -10.51 11.83
N ARG A 185 -5.71 -11.35 11.51
CA ARG A 185 -6.98 -10.90 10.92
C ARG A 185 -7.63 -9.77 11.71
N HIS A 186 -7.65 -9.87 13.04
CA HIS A 186 -8.27 -8.87 13.91
C HIS A 186 -7.50 -7.55 13.93
N ALA A 187 -6.17 -7.61 13.91
CA ALA A 187 -5.32 -6.42 13.86
C ALA A 187 -5.50 -5.69 12.53
N LEU A 188 -5.49 -6.41 11.40
CA LEU A 188 -5.74 -5.85 10.07
C LEU A 188 -7.09 -5.13 10.01
N LEU A 189 -8.18 -5.79 10.39
CA LEU A 189 -9.52 -5.19 10.34
C LEU A 189 -9.65 -3.97 11.25
N ARG A 190 -9.07 -4.03 12.46
CA ARG A 190 -9.06 -2.90 13.39
C ARG A 190 -8.32 -1.70 12.79
N THR A 191 -7.16 -1.92 12.19
CA THR A 191 -6.37 -0.86 11.52
C THR A 191 -7.17 -0.25 10.38
N MET A 192 -7.84 -1.07 9.56
CA MET A 192 -8.67 -0.56 8.47
C MET A 192 -9.89 0.24 8.96
N GLU A 193 -10.43 -0.10 10.14
CA GLU A 193 -11.62 0.56 10.70
C GLU A 193 -11.29 1.86 11.45
N HIS A 194 -10.19 1.88 12.20
CA HIS A 194 -9.89 2.96 13.12
C HIS A 194 -8.77 3.90 12.63
N ASN A 195 -7.87 3.41 11.78
CA ASN A 195 -6.68 4.15 11.37
C ASN A 195 -6.71 4.54 9.90
N PHE A 196 -7.15 3.62 9.04
CA PHE A 196 -7.39 3.88 7.64
C PHE A 196 -8.80 4.46 7.45
N GLN A 197 -8.95 5.75 7.72
CA GLN A 197 -10.20 6.48 7.50
C GLN A 197 -10.03 7.46 6.35
N PRO A 198 -9.96 7.00 5.08
CA PRO A 198 -9.86 7.86 3.91
C PRO A 198 -10.66 9.15 4.05
N PRO A 199 -10.16 10.31 3.60
CA PRO A 199 -8.80 10.58 3.14
C PRO A 199 -7.87 10.90 4.32
N ARG A 200 -8.06 10.31 5.50
CA ARG A 200 -7.23 10.59 6.67
C ARG A 200 -6.59 9.30 7.18
N TRP A 201 -5.29 9.35 7.38
CA TRP A 201 -4.62 8.43 8.29
C TRP A 201 -4.73 8.96 9.71
N ILE A 202 -5.14 8.08 10.64
CA ILE A 202 -5.09 8.36 12.07
C ILE A 202 -3.94 7.52 12.64
N PRO A 203 -2.82 8.13 13.04
CA PRO A 203 -1.73 7.39 13.66
C PRO A 203 -2.16 6.72 14.95
N HIS A 204 -1.68 5.51 15.21
CA HIS A 204 -1.90 4.82 16.48
C HIS A 204 -0.64 4.69 17.34
N ASN A 205 0.46 5.35 16.94
CA ASN A 205 1.67 5.55 17.76
C ASN A 205 2.23 4.24 18.32
N LEU A 206 2.57 3.30 17.44
CA LEU A 206 3.16 2.03 17.83
C LEU A 206 4.51 2.23 18.53
N ASP A 207 4.68 1.58 19.68
CA ASP A 207 5.98 1.53 20.37
C ASP A 207 7.04 0.74 19.60
N GLN A 208 6.62 -0.17 18.72
CA GLN A 208 7.50 -1.00 17.90
C GLN A 208 6.95 -1.18 16.48
N PRO A 209 7.81 -1.30 15.45
CA PRO A 209 7.37 -1.69 14.13
C PRO A 209 6.68 -3.06 14.15
N ALA A 210 5.62 -3.18 13.35
CA ALA A 210 4.96 -4.45 13.07
C ALA A 210 5.97 -5.51 12.61
N ILE A 211 5.72 -6.79 12.93
CA ILE A 211 6.63 -7.89 12.60
C ILE A 211 7.07 -7.91 11.13
N CYS A 212 6.18 -7.56 10.21
CA CYS A 212 6.44 -7.53 8.77
C CYS A 212 7.46 -6.44 8.34
N LYS A 213 7.75 -5.46 9.20
CA LYS A 213 8.79 -4.44 8.98
C LYS A 213 10.10 -4.75 9.72
N ARG A 214 10.23 -5.88 10.44
CA ARG A 214 11.43 -6.22 11.22
C ARG A 214 12.51 -6.90 10.38
N ALA A 215 13.77 -6.66 10.74
CA ALA A 215 14.95 -7.11 9.99
C ALA A 215 14.99 -8.63 9.71
N ASP A 216 14.51 -9.42 10.67
CA ASP A 216 14.52 -10.88 10.65
C ASP A 216 13.40 -11.48 9.79
N VAL A 217 12.34 -10.70 9.51
CA VAL A 217 11.10 -11.24 8.91
C VAL A 217 10.64 -10.50 7.65
N SER A 218 11.09 -9.26 7.41
CA SER A 218 10.54 -8.42 6.33
C SER A 218 10.73 -9.00 4.93
N ARG A 219 11.78 -9.81 4.74
CA ARG A 219 12.07 -10.52 3.48
C ARG A 219 11.37 -11.86 3.34
N GLN A 220 10.53 -12.22 4.31
CA GLN A 220 9.79 -13.48 4.33
C GLN A 220 8.28 -13.26 4.37
N ARG A 221 7.81 -12.06 4.73
CA ARG A 221 6.40 -11.73 4.89
C ARG A 221 6.00 -10.55 4.03
N GLY A 222 4.81 -10.66 3.45
CA GLY A 222 4.19 -9.60 2.67
C GLY A 222 2.68 -9.67 2.76
N TYR A 223 2.01 -8.93 1.89
CA TYR A 223 0.57 -8.97 1.75
C TYR A 223 0.18 -9.04 0.28
N VAL A 224 -0.87 -9.80 0.00
CA VAL A 224 -1.70 -9.59 -1.20
C VAL A 224 -2.90 -8.76 -0.78
N VAL A 225 -3.13 -7.66 -1.46
CA VAL A 225 -4.25 -6.76 -1.28
C VAL A 225 -5.10 -6.77 -2.54
N LYS A 226 -6.37 -7.08 -2.38
CA LYS A 226 -7.36 -6.99 -3.45
C LYS A 226 -8.36 -5.89 -3.15
N VAL A 227 -8.72 -5.13 -4.17
CA VAL A 227 -9.70 -4.04 -4.09
C VAL A 227 -10.64 -4.15 -5.27
N ALA A 228 -11.94 -4.00 -5.02
CA ALA A 228 -12.94 -3.88 -6.07
C ALA A 228 -13.83 -2.67 -5.80
N PRO A 229 -13.80 -1.64 -6.65
CA PRO A 229 -14.60 -0.45 -6.43
C PRO A 229 -16.09 -0.72 -6.69
N CYS A 230 -16.96 -0.02 -5.95
CA CYS A 230 -18.38 0.05 -6.33
C CYS A 230 -18.60 0.98 -7.54
N SER A 231 -17.63 1.86 -7.82
CA SER A 231 -17.62 2.83 -8.91
C SER A 231 -16.16 3.11 -9.32
N GLU A 232 -15.79 2.74 -10.54
CA GLU A 232 -14.44 3.01 -11.07
C GLU A 232 -14.14 4.51 -11.15
N VAL A 233 -15.15 5.33 -11.43
CA VAL A 233 -15.01 6.79 -11.52
C VAL A 233 -14.67 7.38 -10.16
N ASP A 234 -15.36 6.95 -9.11
CA ASP A 234 -15.10 7.45 -7.75
C ASP A 234 -13.78 6.92 -7.20
N LEU A 235 -13.41 5.68 -7.54
CA LEU A 235 -12.08 5.16 -7.21
C LEU A 235 -10.99 5.99 -7.88
N GLN A 236 -11.08 6.22 -9.19
CA GLN A 236 -10.08 7.00 -9.92
C GLN A 236 -9.97 8.42 -9.34
N ALA A 237 -11.11 9.08 -9.08
CA ALA A 237 -11.10 10.41 -8.47
C ALA A 237 -10.46 10.43 -7.08
N TYR A 238 -10.66 9.37 -6.29
CA TYR A 238 -9.99 9.20 -5.01
C TYR A 238 -8.47 9.01 -5.18
N GLU A 239 -8.05 8.12 -6.07
CA GLU A 239 -6.64 7.81 -6.32
C GLU A 239 -5.87 9.03 -6.88
N ASP A 240 -6.55 9.90 -7.65
CA ASP A 240 -6.01 11.16 -8.16
C ASP A 240 -6.00 12.30 -7.11
N GLY A 241 -6.51 12.05 -5.89
CA GLY A 241 -6.53 13.02 -4.80
C GLY A 241 -7.61 14.12 -4.94
N HIS A 242 -8.64 13.91 -5.76
CA HIS A 242 -9.72 14.88 -5.94
C HIS A 242 -10.64 15.03 -4.72
N TYR A 243 -10.70 14.01 -3.85
CA TYR A 243 -11.39 14.09 -2.56
C TYR A 243 -10.52 14.62 -1.42
N GLY A 244 -9.32 15.11 -1.74
CA GLY A 244 -8.26 15.43 -0.78
C GLY A 244 -7.23 14.31 -0.69
N PRO A 245 -6.02 14.61 -0.19
CA PRO A 245 -4.97 13.62 -0.05
C PRO A 245 -5.24 12.70 1.13
N LEU A 246 -4.89 11.42 1.00
CA LEU A 246 -5.03 10.46 2.09
C LEU A 246 -4.08 10.80 3.25
N LEU A 247 -2.88 11.27 2.91
CA LEU A 247 -1.87 11.66 3.87
C LEU A 247 -1.60 13.15 3.68
N VAL A 248 -2.02 13.95 4.65
CA VAL A 248 -1.82 15.40 4.64
C VAL A 248 -0.40 15.70 5.10
N GLY A 249 0.26 16.60 4.40
CA GLY A 249 1.62 17.01 4.75
C GLY A 249 1.75 17.77 6.08
N ASP A 250 0.72 18.53 6.47
CA ASP A 250 0.79 19.50 7.58
C ASP A 250 -0.40 19.38 8.57
N GLU A 251 -0.12 19.31 9.87
CA GLU A 251 -1.10 19.03 10.95
C GLU A 251 -2.05 20.20 11.24
N ASP A 252 -1.59 21.44 11.07
CA ASP A 252 -2.33 22.67 11.44
C ASP A 252 -3.65 22.87 10.68
N ARG A 253 -4.00 21.92 9.78
CA ARG A 253 -5.11 22.00 8.84
C ARG A 253 -6.22 20.99 9.08
N LEU A 254 -6.13 20.14 10.10
CA LEU A 254 -7.23 19.26 10.50
C LEU A 254 -8.40 20.00 11.20
N VAL A 255 -8.26 21.32 11.42
CA VAL A 255 -9.27 22.21 12.02
C VAL A 255 -10.05 22.95 10.93
N VAL A 256 -10.87 22.24 10.15
CA VAL A 256 -12.03 22.82 9.42
C VAL A 256 -13.16 21.81 9.42
#